data_AF-A0A418N721-F1
#
_entry.id   AF-A0A418N721-F1
#
_cell.length_a   1.000
_cell.length_b   1.000
_cell.length_c   1.000
_cell.angle_alpha   90.00
_cell.angle_beta   90.00
_cell.angle_gamma   90.00
#
_symmetry.space_group_name_H-M   'P 1'
#
loop_
_entity.id
_entity.type
_entity.pdbx_description
1 polymer ?
#
loop_
_entity_poly.entity_id
_entity_poly.type
_entity_poly.pdbx_seq_one_letter_code
_entity_poly.pdbx_strand_id
1 'polypeptide(L)'
;MFSSCTKQQPKSLVKNFIDELIISGEVDKIDEYLDLGEDVKSKPEYLTFFKENFMSLKNTMVEGCNLDYEVLTMNEARDLNVNDIVQYEKNYSKFEQVYFVVCNGKIILPIIEKDNRIISFQSSMLKKLEHDYTPFLLNQ
;
A
#
# COMPACT_ATOMS: atom_id res chain seq x y z
N MET A 1 -39.10 4.02 -2.86
CA MET A 1 -38.15 3.06 -3.47
C MET A 1 -37.06 3.87 -4.14
N PHE A 2 -35.84 3.82 -3.60
CA PHE A 2 -34.59 3.49 -4.30
C PHE A 2 -33.46 3.62 -3.28
N SER A 3 -32.77 2.51 -3.08
CA SER A 3 -31.71 2.28 -2.11
C SER A 3 -30.55 3.26 -2.29
N SER A 4 -30.22 4.00 -1.25
CA SER A 4 -28.91 4.65 -1.14
C SER A 4 -27.99 3.71 -0.37
N CYS A 5 -27.51 2.65 -1.03
CA CYS A 5 -26.33 1.93 -0.55
C CYS A 5 -25.14 2.86 -0.75
N THR A 6 -24.66 3.43 0.35
CA THR A 6 -23.43 4.21 0.43
C THR A 6 -22.28 3.33 -0.09
N LYS A 7 -21.89 3.51 -1.37
CA LYS A 7 -20.63 2.98 -1.95
C LYS A 7 -19.43 3.75 -1.38
N GLN A 8 -19.30 3.79 -0.06
CA GLN A 8 -18.12 4.32 0.62
C GLN A 8 -17.51 3.15 1.38
N GLN A 9 -16.55 2.43 0.79
CA GLN A 9 -15.60 1.58 1.53
C GLN A 9 -14.43 0.91 0.76
N PRO A 10 -14.08 1.22 -0.51
CA PRO A 10 -12.85 0.61 -1.10
C PRO A 10 -11.55 1.10 -0.43
N LYS A 11 -11.50 2.36 0.02
CA LYS A 11 -10.25 2.96 0.57
C LYS A 11 -10.07 2.75 2.07
N SER A 12 -11.07 2.24 2.80
CA SER A 12 -11.01 2.22 4.27
C SER A 12 -10.00 1.20 4.79
N LEU A 13 -9.91 0.02 4.17
CA LEU A 13 -8.91 -0.99 4.55
C LEU A 13 -7.50 -0.42 4.41
N VAL A 14 -7.21 0.19 3.25
CA VAL A 14 -5.91 0.78 2.97
C VAL A 14 -5.60 1.93 3.92
N LYS A 15 -6.53 2.87 4.15
CA LYS A 15 -6.30 3.96 5.10
C LYS A 15 -6.04 3.45 6.52
N ASN A 16 -6.86 2.52 7.00
CA ASN A 16 -6.67 1.94 8.32
C ASN A 16 -5.33 1.20 8.42
N PHE A 17 -4.91 0.49 7.38
CA PHE A 17 -3.59 -0.14 7.32
C PHE A 17 -2.46 0.90 7.46
N ILE A 18 -2.55 2.02 6.73
CA ILE A 18 -1.55 3.10 6.84
C ILE A 18 -1.56 3.72 8.23
N ASP A 19 -2.72 4.09 8.76
CA ASP A 19 -2.81 4.81 10.02
C ASP A 19 -2.48 3.90 11.22
N GLU A 20 -3.04 2.70 11.26
CA GLU A 20 -2.93 1.78 12.40
C GLU A 20 -1.68 0.92 12.41
N LEU A 21 -1.02 0.68 11.26
CA LEU A 21 0.22 -0.10 11.23
C LEU A 21 1.44 0.74 10.82
N ILE A 22 1.34 1.50 9.72
CA ILE A 22 2.51 2.23 9.20
C ILE A 22 2.84 3.46 10.07
N ILE A 23 1.86 4.32 10.31
CA ILE A 23 2.05 5.57 11.06
C ILE A 23 2.21 5.30 12.56
N SER A 24 1.42 4.39 13.13
CA SER A 24 1.58 4.00 14.54
C SER A 24 2.92 3.27 14.79
N GLY A 25 3.37 2.44 13.84
CA GLY A 25 4.49 1.52 14.00
C GLY A 25 4.14 0.24 14.78
N GLU A 26 2.85 0.00 15.05
CA GLU A 26 2.35 -1.21 15.71
C GLU A 26 2.12 -2.31 14.69
N VAL A 27 2.65 -3.52 14.92
CA VAL A 27 2.54 -4.65 13.97
C VAL A 27 1.72 -5.81 14.54
N ASP A 28 1.13 -5.64 15.72
CA ASP A 28 0.42 -6.71 16.43
C ASP A 28 -0.84 -7.18 15.69
N LYS A 29 -1.43 -6.29 14.87
CA LYS A 29 -2.63 -6.57 14.07
C LYS A 29 -2.32 -6.84 12.60
N ILE A 30 -1.07 -7.11 12.24
CA ILE A 30 -0.67 -7.20 10.82
C ILE A 30 -1.47 -8.25 10.03
N ASP A 31 -1.83 -9.37 10.67
CA ASP A 31 -2.63 -10.46 10.08
C ASP A 31 -4.10 -10.09 9.83
N GLU A 32 -4.60 -9.00 10.42
CA GLU A 32 -5.94 -8.47 10.16
C GLU A 32 -5.99 -7.74 8.80
N TYR A 33 -4.85 -7.19 8.37
CA TYR A 33 -4.74 -6.37 7.17
C TYR A 33 -4.08 -7.11 6.01
N LEU A 34 -3.02 -7.89 6.28
CA LEU A 34 -2.21 -8.54 5.26
C LEU A 34 -2.61 -10.00 5.05
N ASP A 35 -2.63 -10.41 3.79
CA ASP A 35 -2.65 -11.82 3.41
C ASP A 35 -1.20 -12.30 3.28
N LEU A 36 -0.65 -12.82 4.39
CA LEU A 36 0.73 -13.32 4.43
C LEU A 36 0.74 -14.83 4.19
N GLY A 37 1.61 -15.29 3.30
CA GLY A 37 1.86 -16.71 3.07
C GLY A 37 2.54 -17.38 4.26
N GLU A 38 2.37 -18.70 4.39
CA GLU A 38 2.98 -19.50 5.46
C GLU A 38 4.51 -19.39 5.49
N ASP A 39 5.14 -19.23 4.32
CA ASP A 39 6.59 -19.04 4.19
C ASP A 39 7.08 -17.70 4.79
N VAL A 40 6.23 -16.68 4.80
CA VAL A 40 6.52 -15.41 5.48
C VAL A 40 6.32 -15.58 6.99
N LYS A 41 5.19 -16.15 7.41
CA LYS A 41 4.83 -16.31 8.82
C LYS A 41 5.75 -17.26 9.59
N SER A 42 6.31 -18.26 8.91
CA SER A 42 7.24 -19.22 9.51
C SER A 42 8.61 -18.62 9.85
N LYS A 43 8.94 -17.42 9.34
CA LYS A 43 10.19 -16.73 9.63
C LYS A 43 10.09 -15.97 10.95
N PRO A 44 10.89 -16.28 11.99
CA PRO A 44 10.74 -15.65 13.31
C PRO A 44 10.94 -14.12 13.31
N GLU A 45 11.59 -13.56 12.28
CA GLU A 45 11.92 -12.14 12.18
C GLU A 45 10.94 -11.33 11.31
N TYR A 46 9.88 -11.94 10.77
CA TYR A 46 9.01 -11.26 9.79
C TYR A 46 8.35 -10.00 10.37
N LEU A 47 7.93 -10.02 11.63
CA LEU A 47 7.36 -8.85 12.32
C LEU A 47 8.38 -7.73 12.49
N THR A 48 9.63 -8.07 12.83
CA THR A 48 10.74 -7.11 12.93
C THR A 48 10.98 -6.43 11.59
N PHE A 49 11.03 -7.22 10.51
CA PHE A 49 11.16 -6.70 9.15
C PHE A 49 10.04 -5.72 8.80
N PHE A 50 8.77 -6.06 9.09
CA PHE A 50 7.66 -5.16 8.81
C PHE A 50 7.72 -3.88 9.64
N LYS A 51 8.08 -3.98 10.93
CA LYS A 51 8.24 -2.82 11.80
C LYS A 51 9.30 -1.85 11.28
N GLU A 52 10.45 -2.36 10.83
CA GLU A 52 11.51 -1.54 10.23
C GLU A 52 11.06 -0.91 8.91
N ASN A 53 10.38 -1.68 8.05
CA ASN A 53 9.86 -1.19 6.77
C ASN A 53 8.82 -0.07 6.97
N PHE A 54 7.89 -0.26 7.92
CA PHE A 54 6.85 0.71 8.28
C PHE A 54 7.45 1.99 8.87
N MET A 55 8.47 1.88 9.73
CA MET A 55 9.19 3.06 10.22
C MET A 55 9.85 3.86 9.10
N SER A 56 10.44 3.19 8.11
CA SER A 56 11.00 3.91 6.96
C SER A 56 9.93 4.57 6.09
N LEU A 57 8.82 3.89 5.84
CA LEU A 57 7.68 4.45 5.12
C LEU A 57 7.12 5.69 5.82
N LYS A 58 6.90 5.59 7.13
CA LYS A 58 6.49 6.71 7.98
C LYS A 58 7.46 7.89 7.85
N ASN A 59 8.76 7.67 7.97
CA ASN A 59 9.76 8.74 7.84
C ASN A 59 9.69 9.40 6.44
N THR A 60 9.54 8.60 5.38
CA THR A 60 9.36 9.10 4.01
C THR A 60 8.13 9.99 3.90
N MET A 61 7.02 9.64 4.56
CA MET A 61 5.79 10.43 4.57
C MET A 61 5.91 11.71 5.43
N VAL A 62 6.61 11.64 6.57
CA VAL A 62 6.90 12.82 7.41
C VAL A 62 7.73 13.84 6.63
N GLU A 63 8.82 13.40 5.99
CA GLU A 63 9.70 14.25 5.20
C GLU A 63 9.01 14.76 3.93
N GLY A 64 8.21 13.91 3.30
CA GLY A 64 7.58 14.18 2.02
C GLY A 64 6.40 15.12 2.09
N CYS A 65 5.46 14.91 3.03
CA CYS A 65 4.17 15.63 3.10
C CYS A 65 3.67 15.81 4.54
N ASN A 66 4.51 15.65 5.57
CA ASN A 66 4.12 15.77 6.97
C ASN A 66 2.90 14.90 7.34
N LEU A 67 2.89 13.65 6.85
CA LEU A 67 1.79 12.68 7.01
C LEU A 67 0.45 13.09 6.37
N ASP A 68 0.39 14.18 5.60
CA ASP A 68 -0.79 14.56 4.82
C ASP A 68 -0.79 13.83 3.47
N TYR A 69 -1.23 12.57 3.50
CA TYR A 69 -1.21 11.68 2.34
C TYR A 69 -2.61 11.46 1.76
N GLU A 70 -2.65 11.12 0.48
CA GLU A 70 -3.87 10.71 -0.22
C GLU A 70 -3.81 9.24 -0.58
N VAL A 71 -4.96 8.57 -0.60
CA VAL A 71 -5.10 7.22 -1.16
C VAL A 71 -5.89 7.34 -2.45
N LEU A 72 -5.26 7.00 -3.57
CA LEU A 72 -5.82 7.12 -4.90
C LEU A 72 -5.86 5.76 -5.59
N THR A 73 -6.89 5.52 -6.37
CA THR A 73 -6.91 4.43 -7.37
C THR A 73 -6.05 4.81 -8.57
N MET A 74 -5.78 3.86 -9.46
CA MET A 74 -5.05 4.12 -10.71
C MET A 74 -5.69 5.24 -11.55
N ASN A 75 -7.01 5.23 -11.70
CA ASN A 75 -7.72 6.24 -12.48
C ASN A 75 -7.65 7.62 -11.81
N GLU A 76 -7.86 7.70 -10.50
CA GLU A 76 -7.75 8.98 -9.77
C GLU A 76 -6.33 9.55 -9.82
N ALA A 77 -5.30 8.70 -9.69
CA ALA A 77 -3.90 9.12 -9.80
C ALA A 77 -3.56 9.59 -11.23
N ARG A 78 -4.13 8.96 -12.25
CA ARG A 78 -4.01 9.40 -13.65
C ARG A 78 -4.67 10.78 -13.85
N ASP A 79 -5.90 10.94 -13.37
CA ASP A 79 -6.67 12.18 -13.53
C ASP A 79 -6.00 13.37 -12.81
N LEU A 80 -5.31 13.10 -11.70
CA LEU A 80 -4.53 14.09 -10.95
C LEU A 80 -3.09 14.28 -11.47
N ASN A 81 -2.71 13.62 -12.57
CA ASN A 81 -1.35 13.66 -13.14
C ASN A 81 -0.25 13.36 -12.12
N VAL A 82 -0.48 12.37 -11.25
CA VAL A 82 0.52 11.93 -10.26
C VAL A 82 1.77 11.43 -10.98
N ASN A 83 2.94 11.83 -10.47
CA ASN A 83 4.22 11.48 -11.07
C ASN A 83 4.41 9.95 -11.15
N ASP A 84 4.97 9.49 -12.26
CA ASP A 84 5.34 8.10 -12.54
C ASP A 84 4.17 7.10 -12.64
N ILE A 85 2.90 7.53 -12.63
CA ILE A 85 1.73 6.64 -12.67
C ILE A 85 1.74 5.66 -13.86
N VAL A 86 2.20 6.13 -15.03
CA VAL A 86 2.33 5.31 -16.26
C VAL A 86 3.21 4.09 -16.06
N GLN A 87 4.25 4.18 -15.22
CA GLN A 87 5.16 3.05 -14.96
C GLN A 87 4.46 1.97 -14.10
N TYR A 88 3.56 2.39 -13.21
CA TYR A 88 2.75 1.46 -12.42
C TYR A 88 1.65 0.81 -13.25
N GLU A 89 0.99 1.54 -14.15
CA GLU A 89 -0.04 0.98 -15.04
C GLU A 89 0.43 -0.28 -15.78
N LYS A 90 1.65 -0.26 -16.30
CA LYS A 90 2.24 -1.40 -17.01
C LYS A 90 2.29 -2.68 -16.16
N ASN A 91 2.59 -2.56 -14.87
CA ASN A 91 2.87 -3.70 -14.00
C ASN A 91 1.71 -4.09 -13.07
N TYR A 92 0.83 -3.13 -12.78
CA TYR A 92 -0.27 -3.27 -11.85
C TYR A 92 -1.65 -3.39 -12.53
N SER A 93 -1.78 -3.12 -13.83
CA SER A 93 -3.07 -3.18 -14.56
C SER A 93 -3.76 -4.55 -14.56
N LYS A 94 -3.03 -5.62 -14.28
CA LYS A 94 -3.59 -6.98 -14.17
C LYS A 94 -4.35 -7.24 -12.86
N PHE A 95 -4.24 -6.34 -11.87
CA PHE A 95 -4.91 -6.48 -10.58
C PHE A 95 -6.15 -5.60 -10.56
N GLU A 96 -7.25 -6.14 -10.01
CA GLU A 96 -8.54 -5.44 -10.00
C GLU A 96 -8.56 -4.24 -9.04
N GLN A 97 -7.91 -4.37 -7.88
CA GLN A 97 -7.91 -3.34 -6.84
C GLN A 97 -6.47 -2.92 -6.51
N VAL A 98 -6.10 -1.76 -7.05
CA VAL A 98 -4.79 -1.15 -6.84
C VAL A 98 -4.98 0.26 -6.31
N TYR A 99 -4.30 0.53 -5.21
CA TYR A 99 -4.29 1.82 -4.55
C TYR A 99 -2.87 2.36 -4.46
N PHE A 100 -2.76 3.67 -4.40
CA PHE A 100 -1.52 4.41 -4.31
C PHE A 100 -1.61 5.36 -3.14
N VAL A 101 -0.69 5.22 -2.19
CA VAL A 101 -0.43 6.26 -1.19
C VAL A 101 0.42 7.33 -1.86
N VAL A 102 -0.14 8.53 -1.96
CA VAL A 102 0.45 9.68 -2.65
C VAL A 102 0.77 10.77 -1.64
N CYS A 103 1.95 11.35 -1.79
CA CYS A 103 2.51 12.37 -0.91
C CYS A 103 3.15 13.43 -1.81
N ASN A 104 2.66 14.67 -1.76
CA ASN A 104 3.10 15.77 -2.63
C ASN A 104 3.15 15.39 -4.13
N GLY A 105 2.10 14.74 -4.62
CA GLY A 105 1.96 14.34 -6.03
C GLY A 105 2.92 13.23 -6.47
N LYS A 106 3.55 12.51 -5.54
CA LYS A 106 4.41 11.35 -5.80
C LYS A 106 3.87 10.10 -5.12
N ILE A 107 3.93 8.97 -5.82
CA ILE A 107 3.55 7.66 -5.27
C ILE A 107 4.64 7.20 -4.31
N ILE A 108 4.29 7.02 -3.04
CA ILE A 108 5.19 6.50 -2.00
C ILE A 108 5.00 4.99 -1.81
N LEU A 109 3.75 4.53 -1.92
CA LEU A 109 3.41 3.13 -1.67
C LEU A 109 2.29 2.66 -2.61
N PRO A 110 2.59 1.87 -3.65
CA PRO A 110 1.60 1.03 -4.31
C PRO A 110 1.11 -0.07 -3.37
N ILE A 111 -0.19 -0.38 -3.42
CA ILE A 111 -0.86 -1.40 -2.62
C ILE A 111 -1.82 -2.17 -3.52
N ILE A 112 -1.83 -3.50 -3.39
CA ILE A 112 -2.80 -4.38 -4.05
C ILE A 112 -3.69 -5.00 -2.98
N GLU A 113 -4.99 -4.83 -3.17
CA GLU A 113 -6.02 -5.48 -2.37
C GLU A 113 -6.62 -6.66 -3.14
N LYS A 114 -6.92 -7.73 -2.41
CA LYS A 114 -7.73 -8.84 -2.89
C LYS A 114 -8.48 -9.46 -1.72
N ASP A 115 -9.76 -9.78 -1.92
CA ASP A 115 -10.60 -10.44 -0.91
C ASP A 115 -10.59 -9.74 0.46
N ASN A 116 -10.64 -8.40 0.46
CA ASN A 116 -10.59 -7.53 1.66
C ASN A 116 -9.31 -7.71 2.51
N ARG A 117 -8.20 -8.06 1.85
CA ARG A 117 -6.86 -8.12 2.43
C ARG A 117 -5.83 -7.51 1.48
N ILE A 118 -4.74 -7.02 2.05
CA ILE A 118 -3.61 -6.52 1.28
C ILE A 118 -2.69 -7.69 0.95
N ILE A 119 -2.56 -7.96 -0.35
CA ILE A 119 -1.71 -9.05 -0.87
C ILE A 119 -0.35 -8.53 -1.35
N SER A 120 -0.17 -7.20 -1.45
CA SER A 120 1.09 -6.58 -1.86
C SER A 120 1.14 -5.13 -1.38
N PHE A 121 2.30 -4.72 -0.89
CA PHE A 121 2.69 -3.33 -0.80
C PHE A 121 4.19 -3.23 -1.03
N GLN A 122 4.65 -2.21 -1.74
CA GLN A 122 6.06 -2.11 -2.12
C GLN A 122 6.61 -0.70 -1.91
N SER A 123 7.46 -0.54 -0.90
CA SER A 123 8.16 0.73 -0.68
C SER A 123 9.36 0.89 -1.63
N SER A 124 9.83 2.12 -1.77
CA SER A 124 11.07 2.43 -2.51
C SER A 124 12.29 1.67 -1.97
N MET A 125 12.31 1.26 -0.70
CA MET A 125 13.38 0.41 -0.14
C MET A 125 13.40 -1.01 -0.71
N LEU A 126 12.23 -1.57 -1.05
CA LEU A 126 12.13 -2.89 -1.70
C LEU A 126 12.46 -2.82 -3.20
N LYS A 127 12.48 -1.61 -3.79
CA LYS A 127 12.90 -1.36 -5.18
C LYS A 127 14.42 -1.25 -5.35
N LYS A 128 15.20 -2.05 -4.61
CA LYS A 128 16.67 -1.98 -4.62
C LYS A 128 17.34 -2.40 -5.93
N LEU A 129 16.57 -2.68 -6.99
CA LEU A 129 17.07 -3.04 -8.31
C LEU A 129 16.33 -2.17 -9.36
N GLU A 130 17.02 -1.12 -9.82
CA GLU A 130 16.83 -0.47 -11.13
C GLU A 130 15.39 -0.38 -11.67
N HIS A 131 14.54 0.47 -11.07
CA HIS A 131 13.22 0.79 -11.63
C HIS A 131 12.28 -0.43 -11.80
N ASP A 132 12.46 -1.51 -11.03
CA ASP A 132 11.49 -2.59 -11.03
C ASP A 132 10.22 -2.16 -10.28
N TYR A 133 9.13 -1.98 -11.03
CA TYR A 133 7.78 -1.70 -10.53
C TYR A 133 6.92 -2.97 -10.54
N THR A 134 7.52 -4.16 -10.60
CA THR A 134 6.78 -5.40 -10.47
C THR A 134 6.35 -5.58 -9.01
N PRO A 135 5.04 -5.72 -8.73
CA PRO A 135 4.58 -5.94 -7.37
C PRO A 135 5.08 -7.27 -6.81
N PHE A 136 5.54 -7.23 -5.57
CA PHE A 136 5.88 -8.41 -4.77
C PHE A 136 4.63 -8.87 -4.01
N LEU A 137 4.18 -10.11 -4.25
CA LEU A 137 3.00 -10.67 -3.58
C LEU A 137 3.39 -11.35 -2.27
N LEU A 138 2.70 -11.01 -1.19
CA LEU A 138 2.98 -11.45 0.18
C LEU A 138 2.42 -12.84 0.50
N ASN A 139 1.44 -13.28 -0.29
CA ASN A 139 0.72 -14.54 -0.10
C ASN A 139 1.23 -15.69 -0.99
N GLN A 140 2.39 -15.50 -1.62
CA GLN A 140 3.05 -16.51 -2.44
C GLN A 140 4.11 -17.28 -1.67
#